data_AF-A0A1I3VQU6-F1
#
_entry.id   AF-A0A1I3VQU6-F1
#
_cell.length_a   1.000
_cell.length_b   1.000
_cell.length_c   1.000
_cell.angle_alpha   90.00
_cell.angle_beta   90.00
_cell.angle_gamma   90.00
#
_symmetry.space_group_name_H-M   'P 1'
#
loop_
_entity.id
_entity.type
_entity.pdbx_description
1 polymer ?
#
loop_
_entity_poly.entity_id
_entity_poly.type
_entity_poly.pdbx_seq_one_letter_code
_entity_poly.pdbx_strand_id
1 'polypeptide(L)'
;MSIGQFFLGLVTIIVATFVYRWQKLIDHETKQKEELRRLYAEYTAALTELRFAQPMLDDDDFAEKAKQFFGMEEREVGLYCLRDQVFLLAPDNVVTALDKCDEAFRAWKISFNTNYSSFEEGRGIVRAKYENLMQSQRALLKEMKKDLASHTRFRRKALVKTVVAKWSKQ
;
A
#
# COMPACT_ATOMS: atom_id res chain seq x y z
N MET A 1 -39.25 -18.90 -37.96
CA MET A 1 -37.86 -19.02 -37.44
C MET A 1 -37.36 -20.42 -37.73
N SER A 2 -36.21 -20.57 -38.39
CA SER A 2 -35.60 -21.89 -38.55
C SER A 2 -34.89 -22.31 -37.25
N ILE A 3 -34.76 -23.61 -37.02
CA ILE A 3 -34.01 -24.19 -35.89
C ILE A 3 -32.58 -23.59 -35.83
N GLY A 4 -31.95 -23.35 -36.98
CA GLY A 4 -30.63 -22.72 -37.08
C GLY A 4 -30.57 -21.28 -36.54
N GLN A 5 -31.61 -20.46 -36.74
CA GLN A 5 -31.67 -19.10 -36.19
C GLN A 5 -31.86 -19.10 -34.66
N PHE A 6 -32.60 -20.09 -34.14
CA PHE A 6 -32.78 -20.27 -32.70
C PHE A 6 -31.44 -20.60 -32.01
N PHE A 7 -30.68 -21.58 -32.54
CA PHE A 7 -29.36 -21.92 -32.01
C PHE A 7 -28.37 -20.77 -32.10
N LEU A 8 -28.37 -20.01 -33.20
CA LEU A 8 -27.50 -18.84 -33.35
C LEU A 8 -27.79 -17.77 -32.29
N GLY A 9 -29.07 -17.49 -32.03
CA GLY A 9 -29.49 -16.54 -30.99
C GLY A 9 -29.07 -17.00 -29.59
N LEU A 10 -29.23 -18.29 -29.30
CA LEU A 10 -28.88 -18.87 -28.00
C LEU A 10 -27.36 -18.84 -27.75
N VAL A 11 -26.55 -19.16 -28.77
CA VAL A 11 -25.08 -19.02 -28.71
C VAL A 11 -24.67 -17.56 -28.52
N THR A 12 -25.34 -16.63 -29.18
CA THR A 12 -25.04 -15.19 -29.07
C THR A 12 -25.32 -14.68 -27.66
N ILE A 13 -26.41 -15.11 -27.03
CA ILE A 13 -26.74 -14.77 -25.63
C ILE A 13 -25.70 -15.34 -24.67
N ILE A 14 -25.26 -16.59 -24.87
CA ILE A 14 -24.22 -17.22 -24.03
C ILE A 14 -22.90 -16.44 -24.14
N VAL A 15 -22.47 -16.12 -25.35
CA VAL A 15 -21.24 -15.35 -25.59
C VAL A 15 -21.35 -13.94 -25.00
N ALA A 16 -22.47 -13.25 -25.19
CA ALA A 16 -22.70 -11.92 -24.63
C ALA A 16 -22.66 -11.94 -23.09
N THR A 17 -23.29 -12.94 -22.47
CA THR A 17 -23.30 -13.09 -21.00
C THR A 17 -21.89 -13.36 -20.46
N PHE A 18 -21.13 -14.21 -21.15
CA PHE A 18 -19.74 -14.49 -20.79
C PHE A 18 -18.86 -13.23 -20.90
N VAL A 19 -18.94 -12.51 -22.02
CA VAL A 19 -18.19 -11.26 -22.23
C VAL A 19 -18.56 -10.22 -21.18
N TYR A 20 -19.85 -10.07 -20.87
CA TYR A 20 -20.31 -9.13 -19.83
C TYR A 20 -19.75 -9.45 -18.44
N ARG A 21 -19.80 -10.72 -18.02
CA ARG A 21 -19.23 -11.15 -16.72
C ARG A 21 -17.73 -10.95 -16.67
N TRP A 22 -17.04 -11.26 -17.76
CA TRP A 22 -15.60 -11.06 -17.88
C TRP A 22 -15.23 -9.57 -17.79
N GLN A 23 -15.96 -8.70 -18.50
CA GLN A 23 -15.77 -7.25 -18.44
C GLN A 23 -15.97 -6.72 -17.02
N LYS A 24 -17.04 -7.14 -16.33
CA LYS A 24 -17.27 -6.75 -14.93
C LYS A 24 -16.14 -7.14 -13.98
N LEU A 25 -15.57 -8.33 -14.17
CA LEU A 25 -14.45 -8.79 -13.36
C LEU A 25 -13.20 -7.92 -13.59
N ILE A 26 -12.91 -7.55 -14.84
CA ILE A 26 -11.81 -6.65 -15.18
C ILE A 26 -12.03 -5.24 -14.61
N ASP A 27 -13.24 -4.73 -14.69
CA ASP A 27 -13.57 -3.40 -14.17
C ASP A 27 -13.41 -3.37 -12.64
N HIS A 28 -13.85 -4.43 -11.96
CA HIS A 28 -13.68 -4.57 -10.51
C HIS A 28 -12.20 -4.63 -10.09
N GLU A 29 -11.41 -5.51 -10.74
CA GLU A 29 -9.97 -5.59 -10.47
C GLU A 29 -9.25 -4.28 -10.77
N THR A 30 -9.69 -3.54 -11.79
CA THR A 30 -9.12 -2.23 -12.14
C THR A 30 -9.39 -1.21 -11.04
N LYS A 31 -10.63 -1.14 -10.54
CA LYS A 31 -10.99 -0.24 -9.43
C LYS A 31 -10.22 -0.55 -8.16
N GLN A 32 -10.12 -1.82 -7.78
CA GLN A 32 -9.33 -2.22 -6.61
C GLN A 32 -7.86 -1.81 -6.73
N LYS A 33 -7.29 -1.86 -7.94
CA LYS A 33 -5.90 -1.46 -8.19
C LYS A 33 -5.69 0.06 -8.15
N GLU A 34 -6.65 0.82 -8.68
CA GLU A 34 -6.62 2.28 -8.55
C GLU A 34 -6.69 2.70 -7.09
N GLU A 35 -7.54 2.03 -6.31
CA GLU A 35 -7.64 2.23 -4.88
C GLU A 35 -6.35 1.88 -4.14
N LEU A 36 -5.75 0.71 -4.40
CA LEU A 36 -4.47 0.33 -3.81
C LEU A 36 -3.34 1.33 -4.13
N ARG A 37 -3.28 1.82 -5.37
CA ARG A 37 -2.29 2.84 -5.74
C ARG A 37 -2.50 4.13 -4.96
N ARG A 38 -3.76 4.56 -4.80
CA ARG A 38 -4.14 5.73 -4.00
C ARG A 38 -3.71 5.54 -2.54
N LEU A 39 -4.07 4.41 -1.94
CA LEU A 39 -3.74 4.09 -0.56
C LEU A 39 -2.23 4.02 -0.30
N TYR A 40 -1.44 3.42 -1.21
CA TYR A 40 0.02 3.41 -1.08
C TYR A 40 0.61 4.83 -1.11
N ALA A 41 0.11 5.70 -1.99
CA ALA A 41 0.56 7.07 -2.08
C ALA A 41 0.18 7.87 -0.81
N GLU A 42 -1.06 7.75 -0.35
CA GLU A 42 -1.55 8.44 0.84
C GLU A 42 -0.84 7.98 2.10
N TYR A 43 -0.66 6.66 2.29
CA TYR A 43 0.07 6.11 3.43
C TYR A 43 1.52 6.61 3.47
N THR A 44 2.23 6.55 2.34
CA THR A 44 3.64 6.96 2.28
C THR A 44 3.81 8.46 2.49
N ALA A 45 2.86 9.28 2.01
CA ALA A 45 2.83 10.72 2.27
C ALA A 45 2.59 11.01 3.76
N ALA A 46 1.57 10.39 4.38
CA ALA A 46 1.25 10.57 5.79
C ALA A 46 2.41 10.14 6.71
N LEU A 47 3.03 8.99 6.44
CA LEU A 47 4.21 8.52 7.19
C LEU A 47 5.37 9.52 7.06
N THR A 48 5.56 10.08 5.87
CA THR A 48 6.64 11.04 5.60
C THR A 48 6.39 12.37 6.32
N GLU A 49 5.15 12.84 6.33
CA GLU A 49 4.75 14.06 7.06
C GLU A 49 5.02 13.91 8.57
N LEU A 50 4.57 12.80 9.16
CA LEU A 50 4.79 12.50 10.58
C LEU A 50 6.27 12.40 10.93
N ARG A 51 7.10 11.84 10.03
CA ARG A 51 8.55 11.80 10.18
C ARG A 51 9.18 13.20 10.15
N PHE A 52 8.70 14.10 9.28
CA PHE A 52 9.22 15.47 9.21
C PHE A 52 8.79 16.35 10.38
N ALA A 53 7.71 15.99 11.08
CA ALA A 53 7.28 16.66 12.31
C ALA A 53 8.17 16.32 13.53
N GLN A 54 9.22 15.52 13.37
CA GLN A 54 10.11 15.15 14.48
C GLN A 54 10.77 16.39 15.12
N PRO A 55 10.84 16.47 16.47
CA PRO A 55 11.66 17.46 17.14
C PRO A 55 13.15 17.17 16.87
N MET A 56 13.93 18.21 16.54
CA MET A 56 15.39 18.10 16.56
C MET A 56 15.84 18.05 18.02
N LEU A 57 16.68 17.09 18.38
CA LEU A 57 17.19 16.93 19.76
C LEU A 57 17.98 18.14 20.28
N ASP A 58 18.43 19.03 19.37
CA ASP A 58 19.25 20.20 19.69
C ASP A 58 18.48 21.53 19.62
N ASP A 59 17.14 21.48 19.45
CA ASP A 59 16.33 22.69 19.45
C ASP A 59 16.16 23.23 20.88
N ASP A 60 16.32 24.55 21.05
CA ASP A 60 16.09 25.24 22.33
C ASP A 60 14.67 25.01 22.88
N ASP A 61 13.69 24.74 21.99
CA ASP A 61 12.28 24.45 22.30
C ASP A 61 11.94 22.94 22.29
N PHE A 62 12.92 22.06 22.51
CA PHE A 62 12.75 20.61 22.43
C PHE A 62 11.55 20.10 23.25
N ALA A 63 11.36 20.59 24.47
CA ALA A 63 10.28 20.15 25.35
C ALA A 63 8.88 20.46 24.79
N GLU A 64 8.69 21.60 24.14
CA GLU A 64 7.42 22.00 23.55
C GLU A 64 7.15 21.26 22.23
N LYS A 65 8.18 21.13 21.38
CA LYS A 65 8.10 20.35 20.13
C LYS A 65 7.91 18.86 20.39
N ALA A 66 8.53 18.31 21.43
CA ALA A 66 8.28 16.93 21.87
C ALA A 66 6.83 16.77 22.33
N LYS A 67 6.30 17.71 23.12
CA LYS A 67 4.89 17.68 23.56
C LYS A 67 3.91 17.74 22.37
N GLN A 68 4.20 18.54 21.34
CA GLN A 68 3.41 18.57 20.10
C GLN A 68 3.56 17.29 19.25
N PHE A 69 4.78 16.72 19.18
CA PHE A 69 5.05 15.48 18.47
C PHE A 69 4.39 14.25 19.12
N PHE A 70 4.29 14.25 20.45
CA PHE A 70 3.54 13.24 21.21
C PHE A 70 2.04 13.55 21.27
N GLY A 71 1.67 14.83 21.16
CA GLY A 71 0.29 15.30 21.00
C GLY A 71 -0.22 15.06 19.59
N MET A 72 -0.44 13.80 19.22
CA MET A 72 -1.00 13.43 17.91
C MET A 72 -2.27 12.60 18.09
N GLU A 73 -3.44 13.22 18.09
CA GLU A 73 -4.70 12.46 18.11
C GLU A 73 -5.37 12.31 16.73
N GLU A 74 -5.19 13.24 15.77
CA GLU A 74 -5.85 13.10 14.44
C GLU A 74 -4.96 12.56 13.33
N ARG A 75 -3.73 13.07 13.18
CA ARG A 75 -2.86 12.70 12.03
C ARG A 75 -2.35 11.27 12.12
N GLU A 76 -2.06 10.79 13.33
CA GLU A 76 -1.62 9.41 13.55
C GLU A 76 -2.77 8.42 13.41
N VAL A 77 -3.98 8.81 13.83
CA VAL A 77 -5.22 8.07 13.55
C VAL A 77 -5.43 7.94 12.04
N GLY A 78 -5.25 9.03 11.29
CA GLY A 78 -5.29 9.00 9.82
C GLY A 78 -4.29 8.00 9.21
N LEU A 79 -3.05 7.96 9.72
CA LEU A 79 -2.05 6.98 9.28
C LEU A 79 -2.51 5.53 9.57
N TYR A 80 -3.03 5.26 10.77
CA TYR A 80 -3.50 3.91 11.14
C TYR A 80 -4.74 3.50 10.33
N CYS A 81 -5.66 4.42 10.04
CA CYS A 81 -6.77 4.14 9.14
C CYS A 81 -6.30 3.76 7.74
N LEU A 82 -5.32 4.47 7.19
CA LEU A 82 -4.72 4.15 5.89
C LEU A 82 -4.00 2.80 5.92
N ARG A 83 -3.25 2.51 6.99
CA ARG A 83 -2.59 1.22 7.21
C ARG A 83 -3.60 0.08 7.19
N ASP A 84 -4.71 0.21 7.92
CA ASP A 84 -5.73 -0.82 8.01
C ASP A 84 -6.45 -1.05 6.67
N GLN A 85 -6.68 0.01 5.90
CA GLN A 85 -7.21 -0.12 4.54
C GLN A 85 -6.23 -0.85 3.61
N VAL A 86 -4.92 -0.61 3.75
CA VAL A 86 -3.90 -1.33 3.01
C VAL A 86 -3.87 -2.81 3.42
N PHE A 87 -4.00 -3.14 4.71
CA PHE A 87 -4.06 -4.55 5.16
C PHE A 87 -5.19 -5.36 4.53
N LEU A 88 -6.34 -4.72 4.28
CA LEU A 88 -7.50 -5.40 3.73
C LEU A 88 -7.37 -5.71 2.23
N LEU A 89 -6.56 -4.94 1.49
CA LEU A 89 -6.53 -4.98 0.03
C LEU A 89 -5.19 -5.45 -0.55
N ALA A 90 -4.09 -5.24 0.17
CA ALA A 90 -2.76 -5.51 -0.33
C ALA A 90 -2.37 -6.99 -0.21
N PRO A 91 -1.45 -7.49 -1.05
CA PRO A 91 -0.92 -8.84 -0.92
C PRO A 91 -0.02 -9.00 0.32
N ASP A 92 0.10 -10.24 0.81
CA ASP A 92 0.81 -10.59 2.05
C ASP A 92 2.25 -10.05 2.15
N ASN A 93 2.96 -9.96 1.03
CA ASN A 93 4.32 -9.43 0.99
C ASN A 93 4.38 -7.93 1.31
N VAL A 94 3.37 -7.17 0.87
CA VAL A 94 3.24 -5.75 1.18
C VAL A 94 2.78 -5.58 2.64
N VAL A 95 1.81 -6.38 3.07
CA VAL A 95 1.32 -6.43 4.47
C VAL A 95 2.47 -6.68 5.45
N THR A 96 3.27 -7.72 5.22
CA THR A 96 4.43 -8.06 6.07
C THR A 96 5.46 -6.92 6.11
N ALA A 97 5.68 -6.23 4.99
CA ALA A 97 6.60 -5.10 4.94
C ALA A 97 6.02 -3.86 5.63
N LEU A 98 4.70 -3.69 5.59
CA LEU A 98 3.96 -2.61 6.23
C LEU A 98 4.04 -2.76 7.75
N ASP A 99 3.78 -3.97 8.27
CA ASP A 99 3.92 -4.30 9.69
C ASP A 99 5.31 -3.92 10.23
N LYS A 100 6.37 -4.36 9.55
CA LYS A 100 7.75 -4.03 9.93
C LYS A 100 8.04 -2.54 9.92
N CYS A 101 7.42 -1.80 8.99
CA CYS A 101 7.57 -0.36 8.91
C CYS A 101 6.82 0.34 10.06
N ASP A 102 5.62 -0.13 10.41
CA ASP A 102 4.84 0.37 11.55
C ASP A 102 5.55 0.10 12.88
N GLU A 103 6.06 -1.12 13.09
CA GLU A 103 6.86 -1.47 14.26
C GLU A 103 8.10 -0.57 14.39
N ALA A 104 8.82 -0.33 13.29
CA ALA A 104 9.98 0.55 13.28
C ALA A 104 9.60 2.01 13.57
N PHE A 105 8.47 2.48 13.05
CA PHE A 105 7.96 3.84 13.31
C PHE A 105 7.60 4.02 14.79
N ARG A 106 6.87 3.08 15.37
CA ARG A 106 6.51 3.07 16.80
C ARG A 106 7.74 3.02 17.70
N ALA A 107 8.70 2.14 17.39
CA ALA A 107 9.95 2.03 18.14
C ALA A 107 10.79 3.31 18.09
N TRP A 108 10.81 3.98 16.93
CA TRP A 108 11.44 5.28 16.78
C TRP A 108 10.69 6.36 17.57
N LYS A 109 9.36 6.44 17.50
CA LYS A 109 8.56 7.41 18.25
C LYS A 109 8.71 7.26 19.76
N ILE A 110 8.66 6.03 20.29
CA ILE A 110 8.80 5.74 21.72
C ILE A 110 10.19 6.13 22.25
N SER A 111 11.23 6.08 21.39
CA SER A 111 12.59 6.43 21.81
C SER A 111 12.68 7.85 22.38
N PHE A 112 11.91 8.81 21.85
CA PHE A 112 11.90 10.18 22.36
C PHE A 112 11.30 10.34 23.77
N ASN A 113 10.58 9.34 24.31
CA ASN A 113 10.00 9.35 25.66
C ASN A 113 10.79 8.48 26.65
N THR A 114 12.00 8.06 26.28
CA THR A 114 12.83 7.19 27.12
C THR A 114 13.75 8.03 27.99
N ASN A 115 13.83 7.73 29.28
CA ASN A 115 14.82 8.34 30.17
C ASN A 115 16.20 7.77 29.84
N TYR A 116 17.07 8.60 29.28
CA TYR A 116 18.44 8.24 28.93
C TYR A 116 19.42 8.63 30.04
N SER A 117 20.47 7.84 30.23
CA SER A 117 21.50 8.10 31.25
C SER A 117 22.37 9.32 30.87
N SER A 118 22.46 9.63 29.58
CA SER A 118 23.11 10.83 29.05
C SER A 118 22.47 11.30 27.73
N PHE A 119 22.73 12.55 27.36
CA PHE A 119 22.26 13.12 26.10
C PHE A 119 22.86 12.41 24.86
N GLU A 120 24.15 12.08 24.89
CA GLU A 120 24.82 11.37 23.77
C GLU A 120 24.25 9.96 23.57
N GLU A 121 23.97 9.24 24.65
CA GLU A 121 23.32 7.93 24.60
C GLU A 121 21.94 8.01 23.95
N GLY A 122 21.12 8.97 24.39
CA GLY A 122 19.79 9.20 23.81
C GLY A 122 19.85 9.49 22.31
N ARG A 123 20.77 10.38 21.91
CA ARG A 123 20.98 10.72 20.50
C ARG A 123 21.39 9.53 19.65
N GLY A 124 22.29 8.68 20.18
CA GLY A 124 22.70 7.44 19.52
C GLY A 124 21.54 6.47 19.32
N ILE A 125 20.71 6.27 20.35
CA ILE A 125 19.55 5.36 20.30
C ILE A 125 18.48 5.87 19.33
N VAL A 126 18.10 7.14 19.42
CA VAL A 126 17.09 7.76 18.52
C VAL A 126 17.56 7.65 17.07
N ARG A 127 18.84 7.92 16.80
CA ARG A 127 19.43 7.81 15.46
C ARG A 127 19.41 6.39 14.93
N ALA A 128 19.79 5.40 15.74
CA ALA A 128 19.76 4.00 15.33
C ALA A 128 18.33 3.53 14.99
N LYS A 129 17.33 3.96 15.78
CA LYS A 129 15.91 3.65 15.49
C LYS A 129 15.42 4.35 14.24
N TYR A 130 15.85 5.60 13.99
CA TYR A 130 15.55 6.31 12.76
C TYR A 130 16.13 5.62 11.52
N GLU A 131 17.39 5.17 11.59
CA GLU A 131 18.02 4.42 10.49
C GLU A 131 17.28 3.12 10.18
N ASN A 132 16.80 2.40 11.21
CA ASN A 132 15.95 1.22 11.04
C ASN A 132 14.62 1.58 10.36
N LEU A 133 13.93 2.65 10.79
CA LEU A 133 12.71 3.15 10.14
C LEU A 133 12.95 3.43 8.65
N MET A 134 14.05 4.11 8.31
CA MET A 134 14.39 4.41 6.91
C MET A 134 14.63 3.13 6.08
N GLN A 135 15.27 2.12 6.67
CA GLN A 135 15.48 0.83 6.01
C GLN A 135 14.15 0.10 5.78
N SER A 136 13.28 0.03 6.78
CA SER A 136 11.96 -0.59 6.68
C SER A 136 11.06 0.12 5.68
N GLN A 137 11.07 1.47 5.66
CA GLN A 137 10.31 2.26 4.68
C GLN A 137 10.80 1.98 3.24
N ARG A 138 12.10 1.87 3.01
CA ARG A 138 12.65 1.50 1.69
C ARG A 138 12.23 0.08 1.27
N ALA A 139 12.22 -0.86 2.20
CA ALA A 139 11.76 -2.23 1.95
C ALA A 139 10.26 -2.25 1.58
N LEU A 140 9.42 -1.51 2.32
CA LEU A 140 8.00 -1.35 2.02
C LEU A 140 7.77 -0.75 0.62
N LEU A 141 8.45 0.35 0.29
CA LEU A 141 8.36 0.98 -1.03
C LEU A 141 8.77 0.02 -2.16
N LYS A 142 9.76 -0.85 -1.91
CA LYS A 142 10.17 -1.87 -2.88
C LYS A 142 9.07 -2.91 -3.11
N GLU A 143 8.40 -3.38 -2.07
CA GLU A 143 7.30 -4.35 -2.19
C GLU A 143 6.07 -3.72 -2.85
N MET A 144 5.67 -2.50 -2.44
CA MET A 144 4.60 -1.73 -3.09
C MET A 144 4.89 -1.53 -4.58
N LYS A 145 6.13 -1.17 -4.94
CA LYS A 145 6.54 -1.02 -6.35
C LYS A 145 6.47 -2.32 -7.12
N LYS A 146 6.88 -3.45 -6.53
CA LYS A 146 6.79 -4.77 -7.17
C LYS A 146 5.35 -5.17 -7.41
N ASP A 147 4.48 -4.97 -6.43
CA ASP A 147 3.05 -5.23 -6.55
C ASP A 147 2.48 -4.42 -7.73
N LEU A 148 2.65 -3.09 -7.73
CA LEU A 148 2.22 -2.21 -8.82
C LEU A 148 2.81 -2.59 -10.21
N ALA A 149 4.06 -3.03 -10.28
CA ALA A 149 4.72 -3.43 -11.53
C ALA A 149 4.28 -4.81 -12.04
N SER A 150 3.86 -5.72 -11.17
CA SER A 150 3.28 -7.01 -11.58
C SER A 150 1.97 -6.79 -12.36
N HIS A 151 1.24 -5.71 -12.06
CA HIS A 151 -0.06 -5.40 -12.64
C HIS A 151 -0.01 -4.83 -14.06
N THR A 152 1.01 -4.04 -14.42
CA THR A 152 1.22 -3.58 -15.81
C THR A 152 1.50 -4.76 -16.76
N ARG A 153 2.10 -5.85 -16.27
CA ARG A 153 2.30 -7.08 -17.04
C ARG A 153 1.04 -7.96 -17.12
N PHE A 154 0.17 -7.95 -16.11
CA PHE A 154 -1.08 -8.73 -16.11
C PHE A 154 -2.04 -8.30 -17.22
N ARG A 155 -2.22 -6.98 -17.45
CA ARG A 155 -3.06 -6.50 -18.56
C ARG A 155 -2.57 -6.99 -19.93
N ARG A 156 -1.26 -7.03 -20.17
CA ARG A 156 -0.70 -7.60 -21.42
C ARG A 156 -0.91 -9.12 -21.50
N LYS A 157 -0.65 -9.86 -20.42
CA LYS A 157 -0.78 -11.33 -20.43
C LYS A 157 -2.22 -11.81 -20.50
N ALA A 158 -3.17 -11.13 -19.85
CA ALA A 158 -4.59 -11.45 -19.94
C ALA A 158 -5.09 -11.22 -21.37
N LEU A 159 -4.73 -10.10 -22.01
CA LEU A 159 -5.09 -9.82 -23.40
C LEU A 159 -4.50 -10.86 -24.36
N VAL A 160 -3.22 -11.24 -24.18
CA VAL A 160 -2.56 -12.27 -24.98
C VAL A 160 -3.16 -13.66 -24.75
N LYS A 161 -3.45 -14.07 -23.51
CA LYS A 161 -4.08 -15.37 -23.24
C LYS A 161 -5.49 -15.47 -23.85
N THR A 162 -6.28 -14.41 -23.79
CA THR A 162 -7.64 -14.40 -24.37
C THR A 162 -7.61 -14.39 -25.90
N VAL A 163 -6.63 -13.72 -26.52
CA VAL A 163 -6.44 -13.74 -27.98
C VAL A 163 -5.89 -15.10 -28.44
N VAL A 164 -4.87 -15.64 -27.77
CA VAL A 164 -4.22 -16.91 -28.15
C VAL A 164 -5.15 -18.12 -27.94
N ALA A 165 -5.93 -18.16 -26.85
CA ALA A 165 -6.90 -19.25 -26.63
C ALA A 165 -8.05 -19.27 -27.66
N LYS A 166 -8.28 -18.15 -28.36
CA LYS A 166 -9.28 -18.03 -29.42
C LYS A 166 -8.73 -18.40 -30.80
N TRP A 167 -7.41 -18.30 -30.99
CA TRP A 167 -6.71 -18.65 -32.23
C TRP A 167 -6.18 -20.08 -32.25
N SER A 168 -5.95 -20.72 -31.10
CA SER A 168 -5.49 -22.11 -31.02
C SER A 168 -6.62 -23.16 -31.13
N LYS A 169 -7.84 -22.74 -31.48
CA LYS A 169 -9.03 -23.60 -31.68
C LYS A 169 -9.62 -23.48 -33.09
N GLN A 170 -8.91 -22.81 -34.01
CA GLN A 170 -9.11 -22.90 -35.46
C GLN A 170 -8.09 -23.87 -36.04
#